data_AF-A0A0G1YX13-F1
#
_entry.id   AF-A0A0G1YX13-F1
#
_cell.length_a   1.000
_cell.length_b   1.000
_cell.length_c   1.000
_cell.angle_alpha   90.00
_cell.angle_beta   90.00
_cell.angle_gamma   90.00
#
_symmetry.space_group_name_H-M   'P 1'
#
loop_
_entity.id
_entity.type
_entity.pdbx_description
1 polymer ?
#
loop_
_entity_poly.entity_id
_entity_poly.type
_entity_poly.pdbx_seq_one_letter_code
_entity_poly.pdbx_strand_id
1 'polypeptide(L)'
;MKRLGIIVGIFGTIAFLVAFFVSRRTQISKEGPIVQPTISPIVSPLPQPSFPADPMVPSPSYTLGAIADTFPRSLPVFTAQPVANEQVEVQRIAAVLGIQSPPAVDRAPEGAYYMWSTSPGLFIGPGTQHVDYSAVAPTNTPLASPDNTFVSAGMGLATRVLQWYQLKLTSTLYFAPQVTDLNFVPRQSATAIQLIFTPQLSGLPLIAGNPTTSGITIRYNASQSLLYFSGYTYPKFVASGATPIISLEDAGRRLLSNQGTILSLSSAADINAHDTKWYQFSLATVSRADLAYYYDFAKKQLSPVFLFTGAAIDKTTGKQVDTTTAVSAVP
;
A
#
# COMPACT_ATOMS: atom_id res chain seq x y z
N MET A 1 5.62 -39.16 -89.39
CA MET A 1 4.63 -38.49 -88.52
C MET A 1 4.66 -39.04 -87.07
N LYS A 2 5.82 -39.08 -86.40
CA LYS A 2 5.92 -39.53 -84.99
C LYS A 2 6.64 -38.52 -84.06
N ARG A 3 7.21 -37.44 -84.60
CA ARG A 3 7.93 -36.40 -83.83
C ARG A 3 7.09 -35.16 -83.48
N LEU A 4 5.92 -34.98 -84.11
CA LEU A 4 5.02 -33.84 -83.83
C LEU A 4 4.14 -34.10 -82.59
N GLY A 5 3.70 -35.34 -82.37
CA GLY A 5 2.83 -35.69 -81.23
C GLY A 5 3.51 -35.62 -79.86
N ILE A 6 4.83 -35.81 -79.81
CA ILE A 6 5.60 -35.74 -78.55
C ILE A 6 5.77 -34.28 -78.10
N ILE A 7 5.95 -33.34 -79.04
CA ILE A 7 6.12 -31.91 -78.73
C ILE A 7 4.80 -31.31 -78.23
N VAL A 8 3.67 -31.67 -78.86
CA VAL A 8 2.33 -31.21 -78.41
C VAL A 8 1.97 -31.80 -77.04
N GLY A 9 2.36 -33.05 -76.76
CA GLY A 9 2.15 -33.69 -75.46
C GLY A 9 2.91 -33.02 -74.31
N ILE A 10 4.17 -32.62 -74.55
CA ILE A 10 5.02 -31.95 -73.55
C ILE A 10 4.55 -30.52 -73.28
N PHE A 11 4.18 -29.75 -74.32
CA PHE A 11 3.65 -28.40 -74.13
C PHE A 11 2.28 -28.41 -73.42
N GLY A 12 1.43 -29.41 -73.70
CA GLY A 12 0.15 -29.58 -73.00
C GLY A 12 0.31 -29.89 -71.52
N THR A 13 1.27 -30.74 -71.14
CA THR A 13 1.53 -31.08 -69.73
C THR A 13 2.18 -29.93 -68.95
N ILE A 14 3.09 -29.17 -69.57
CA ILE A 14 3.69 -27.97 -68.95
C ILE A 14 2.63 -26.88 -68.74
N ALA A 15 1.75 -26.64 -69.73
CA ALA A 15 0.66 -25.67 -69.60
C ALA A 15 -0.33 -26.07 -68.49
N PHE A 16 -0.64 -27.36 -68.36
CA PHE A 16 -1.52 -27.86 -67.31
C PHE A 16 -0.89 -27.76 -65.92
N LEU A 17 0.41 -28.04 -65.78
CA LEU A 17 1.15 -27.87 -64.53
C LEU A 17 1.24 -26.40 -64.11
N VAL A 18 1.49 -25.47 -65.04
CA VAL A 18 1.50 -24.03 -64.74
C VAL A 18 0.10 -23.54 -64.33
N ALA A 19 -0.95 -23.96 -65.03
CA ALA A 19 -2.33 -23.61 -64.65
C ALA A 19 -2.74 -24.19 -63.28
N PHE A 20 -2.30 -25.41 -62.96
CA PHE A 20 -2.56 -26.04 -61.67
C PHE A 20 -1.81 -25.35 -60.52
N PHE A 21 -0.55 -24.95 -60.73
CA PHE A 21 0.23 -24.22 -59.73
C PHE A 21 -0.25 -22.76 -59.54
N VAL A 22 -0.69 -22.09 -60.60
CA VAL A 22 -1.29 -20.75 -60.50
C VAL A 22 -2.63 -20.83 -59.77
N SER A 23 -3.48 -21.81 -60.08
CA SER A 23 -4.77 -22.03 -59.40
C SER A 23 -4.61 -22.33 -57.90
N ARG A 24 -3.62 -23.17 -57.53
CA ARG A 24 -3.31 -23.45 -56.10
C ARG A 24 -2.72 -22.26 -55.35
N ARG A 25 -2.00 -21.34 -56.02
CA ARG A 25 -1.48 -20.12 -55.36
C ARG A 25 -2.56 -19.06 -55.14
N THR A 26 -3.63 -19.07 -55.93
CA THR A 26 -4.76 -18.12 -55.81
C THR A 26 -5.91 -18.59 -54.92
N GLN A 27 -5.86 -19.81 -54.38
CA GLN A 27 -6.78 -20.30 -53.34
C GLN A 27 -6.17 -20.27 -51.94
N ILE A 28 -5.31 -19.30 -51.65
CA ILE A 28 -5.20 -18.82 -50.26
C ILE A 28 -6.49 -18.05 -50.01
N SER A 29 -7.35 -18.68 -49.20
CA SER A 29 -8.64 -18.17 -48.76
C SER A 29 -8.53 -16.67 -48.47
N LYS A 30 -9.40 -15.87 -49.09
CA LYS A 30 -9.77 -14.55 -48.59
C LYS A 30 -10.57 -14.75 -47.30
N GLU A 31 -9.93 -15.28 -46.28
CA GLU A 31 -10.30 -14.91 -44.93
C GLU A 31 -9.79 -13.48 -44.79
N GLY A 32 -10.70 -12.51 -44.96
CA GLY A 32 -10.45 -11.17 -44.42
C GLY A 32 -10.00 -11.35 -42.97
N PRO A 33 -9.14 -10.46 -42.44
CA PRO A 33 -8.69 -10.58 -41.06
C PRO A 33 -9.94 -10.79 -40.21
N ILE A 34 -10.02 -11.94 -39.55
CA ILE A 34 -10.96 -12.13 -38.47
C ILE A 34 -10.53 -11.04 -37.50
N VAL A 35 -11.27 -9.94 -37.51
CA VAL A 35 -11.27 -9.00 -36.39
C VAL A 35 -11.81 -9.87 -35.27
N GLN A 36 -10.90 -10.55 -34.56
CA GLN A 36 -11.18 -10.91 -33.19
C GLN A 36 -11.73 -9.63 -32.60
N PRO A 37 -12.98 -9.60 -32.11
CA PRO A 37 -13.36 -8.48 -31.29
C PRO A 37 -12.24 -8.41 -30.27
N THR A 38 -11.51 -7.29 -30.26
CA THR A 38 -10.62 -6.99 -29.15
C THR A 38 -11.58 -7.07 -27.98
N ILE A 39 -11.54 -8.19 -27.26
CA ILE A 39 -12.22 -8.29 -25.99
C ILE A 39 -11.43 -7.26 -25.21
N SER A 40 -11.95 -6.03 -25.16
CA SER A 40 -11.48 -5.04 -24.20
C SER A 40 -11.37 -5.83 -22.92
N PRO A 41 -10.17 -5.92 -22.31
CA PRO A 41 -10.04 -6.69 -21.09
C PRO A 41 -11.20 -6.25 -20.21
N ILE A 42 -12.01 -7.20 -19.76
CA ILE A 42 -13.06 -6.91 -18.81
C ILE A 42 -12.29 -6.35 -17.62
N VAL A 43 -12.21 -5.02 -17.55
CA VAL A 43 -11.58 -4.32 -16.45
C VAL A 43 -12.53 -4.66 -15.32
N SER A 44 -12.17 -5.68 -14.55
CA SER A 44 -12.92 -6.00 -13.36
C SER A 44 -12.98 -4.70 -12.56
N PRO A 45 -14.20 -4.22 -12.24
CA PRO A 45 -14.33 -2.97 -11.50
C PRO A 45 -13.47 -3.11 -10.24
N LEU A 46 -12.76 -2.03 -9.90
CA LEU A 46 -12.00 -2.03 -8.66
C LEU A 46 -12.95 -2.38 -7.53
N PRO A 47 -12.54 -3.27 -6.63
CA PRO A 47 -13.43 -3.65 -5.56
C PRO A 47 -13.61 -2.45 -4.63
N GLN A 48 -14.84 -2.19 -4.19
CA GLN A 48 -15.14 -1.09 -3.27
C GLN A 48 -14.41 -1.31 -1.94
N PRO A 49 -13.70 -0.31 -1.40
CA PRO A 49 -12.97 -0.46 -0.16
C PRO A 49 -13.90 -0.88 0.98
N SER A 50 -13.37 -1.73 1.84
CA SER A 50 -14.04 -2.14 3.07
C SER A 50 -13.23 -1.59 4.23
N PHE A 51 -13.71 -0.49 4.79
CA PHE A 51 -13.08 0.12 5.95
C PHE A 51 -13.52 -0.60 7.23
N PRO A 52 -12.67 -0.69 8.27
CA PRO A 52 -13.10 -1.12 9.58
C PRO A 52 -14.18 -0.15 10.06
N ALA A 53 -15.43 -0.59 10.08
CA ALA A 53 -16.53 0.19 10.59
C ALA A 53 -16.56 0.04 12.11
N ASP A 54 -16.14 1.07 12.84
CA ASP A 54 -16.48 1.19 14.25
C ASP A 54 -17.74 2.07 14.36
N PRO A 55 -18.92 1.48 14.63
CA PRO A 55 -20.18 2.23 14.67
C PRO A 55 -20.23 3.27 15.79
N MET A 56 -19.27 3.21 16.73
CA MET A 56 -19.17 4.18 17.82
C MET A 56 -18.33 5.41 17.44
N VAL A 57 -17.67 5.42 16.29
CA VAL A 57 -16.94 6.60 15.82
C VAL A 57 -17.95 7.61 15.27
N PRO A 58 -18.05 8.82 15.84
CA PRO A 58 -19.00 9.82 15.38
C PRO A 58 -18.61 10.33 13.98
N SER A 59 -19.58 10.45 13.09
CA SER A 59 -19.39 11.03 11.76
C SER A 59 -19.63 12.54 11.79
N PRO A 60 -18.60 13.40 11.64
CA PRO A 60 -18.81 14.84 11.55
C PRO A 60 -19.49 15.17 10.23
N SER A 61 -20.26 16.27 10.22
CA SER A 61 -20.63 16.93 8.97
C SER A 61 -19.41 17.66 8.41
N TYR A 62 -19.29 17.75 7.08
CA TYR A 62 -18.13 18.33 6.43
C TYR A 62 -18.46 19.60 5.65
N THR A 63 -17.44 20.44 5.49
CA THR A 63 -17.33 21.48 4.45
C THR A 63 -16.04 21.29 3.68
N LEU A 64 -16.06 21.58 2.40
CA LEU A 64 -14.88 21.52 1.55
C LEU A 64 -14.24 22.90 1.45
N GLY A 65 -12.97 23.01 1.83
CA GLY A 65 -12.14 24.15 1.49
C GLY A 65 -11.78 24.16 0.00
N ALA A 66 -11.02 25.17 -0.42
CA ALA A 66 -10.48 25.24 -1.78
C ALA A 66 -9.36 24.20 -1.96
N ILE A 67 -9.68 23.08 -2.62
CA ILE A 67 -8.73 22.00 -2.91
C ILE A 67 -8.58 21.92 -4.44
N ALA A 68 -7.34 21.97 -4.93
CA ALA A 68 -7.05 21.87 -6.36
C ALA A 68 -7.22 20.42 -6.85
N ASP A 69 -7.97 20.23 -7.94
CA ASP A 69 -8.06 18.91 -8.61
C ASP A 69 -6.86 18.71 -9.53
N THR A 70 -5.80 18.10 -8.99
CA THR A 70 -4.59 17.73 -9.74
C THR A 70 -4.43 16.21 -9.88
N PHE A 71 -5.48 15.44 -9.62
CA PHE A 71 -5.41 13.99 -9.54
C PHE A 71 -5.53 13.34 -10.92
N PRO A 72 -4.87 12.18 -11.14
CA PRO A 72 -5.07 11.42 -12.37
C PRO A 72 -6.52 10.94 -12.50
N ARG A 73 -6.99 10.73 -13.72
CA ARG A 73 -8.35 10.22 -13.98
C ARG A 73 -8.44 8.69 -13.98
N SER A 74 -7.30 8.01 -13.95
CA SER A 74 -7.22 6.56 -13.86
C SER A 74 -6.01 6.14 -13.03
N LEU A 75 -6.09 4.95 -12.44
CA LEU A 75 -5.03 4.37 -11.64
C LEU A 75 -4.69 2.95 -12.08
N PRO A 76 -3.43 2.50 -11.88
CA PRO A 76 -3.10 1.10 -12.06
C PRO A 76 -3.95 0.19 -11.16
N VAL A 77 -4.36 -0.93 -11.72
CA VAL A 77 -4.99 -2.04 -10.99
C VAL A 77 -3.91 -3.02 -10.57
N PHE A 78 -4.00 -3.51 -9.35
CA PHE A 78 -3.04 -4.46 -8.81
C PHE A 78 -3.71 -5.73 -8.33
N THR A 79 -3.00 -6.84 -8.49
CA THR A 79 -3.37 -8.12 -7.90
C THR A 79 -2.34 -8.50 -6.85
N ALA A 80 -2.81 -8.85 -5.65
CA ALA A 80 -1.96 -9.36 -4.58
C ALA A 80 -1.47 -10.77 -4.93
N GLN A 81 -0.16 -10.99 -4.83
CA GLN A 81 0.42 -12.33 -4.90
C GLN A 81 0.50 -12.91 -3.50
N PRO A 82 -0.03 -14.13 -3.28
CA PRO A 82 0.08 -14.78 -1.98
C PRO A 82 1.54 -15.06 -1.65
N VAL A 83 1.87 -14.99 -0.36
CA VAL A 83 3.18 -15.44 0.13
C VAL A 83 3.22 -16.96 -0.01
N ALA A 84 4.08 -17.45 -0.90
CA ALA A 84 4.14 -18.87 -1.25
C ALA A 84 4.50 -19.78 -0.08
N ASN A 85 5.34 -19.30 0.85
CA ASN A 85 5.69 -20.00 2.07
C ASN A 85 5.85 -19.01 3.23
N GLU A 86 4.83 -18.92 4.07
CA GLU A 86 4.79 -18.00 5.22
C GLU A 86 5.94 -18.24 6.19
N GLN A 87 6.26 -19.50 6.51
CA GLN A 87 7.32 -19.81 7.46
C GLN A 87 8.70 -19.37 6.95
N VAL A 88 8.96 -19.52 5.65
CA VAL A 88 10.20 -19.03 5.02
C VAL A 88 10.27 -17.50 5.09
N GLU A 89 9.15 -16.82 4.85
CA GLU A 89 9.10 -15.35 4.91
C GLU A 89 9.28 -14.83 6.35
N VAL A 90 8.66 -15.47 7.34
CA VAL A 90 8.85 -15.19 8.76
C VAL A 90 10.32 -15.31 9.15
N GLN A 91 10.98 -16.41 8.76
CA GLN A 91 12.40 -16.64 9.05
C GLN A 91 13.29 -15.61 8.34
N ARG A 92 12.95 -15.24 7.10
CA ARG A 92 13.65 -14.18 6.37
C ARG A 92 13.55 -12.83 7.07
N ILE A 93 12.36 -12.43 7.52
CA ILE A 93 12.14 -11.17 8.25
C ILE A 93 12.91 -11.19 9.57
N ALA A 94 12.80 -12.28 10.34
CA ALA A 94 13.54 -12.45 11.59
C ALA A 94 15.05 -12.33 11.39
N ALA A 95 15.60 -12.98 10.35
CA ALA A 95 17.01 -12.93 10.02
C ALA A 95 17.47 -11.50 9.63
N VAL A 96 16.65 -10.75 8.89
CA VAL A 96 16.92 -9.33 8.58
C VAL A 96 16.98 -8.47 9.84
N LEU A 97 16.18 -8.81 10.86
CA LEU A 97 16.17 -8.16 12.18
C LEU A 97 17.22 -8.74 13.16
N GLY A 98 18.08 -9.66 12.69
CA GLY A 98 19.18 -10.23 13.48
C GLY A 98 18.80 -11.41 14.38
N ILE A 99 17.60 -11.98 14.21
CA ILE A 99 17.12 -13.13 14.98
C ILE A 99 17.24 -14.40 14.13
N GLN A 100 17.96 -15.40 14.66
CA GLN A 100 18.24 -16.66 13.96
C GLN A 100 17.59 -17.89 14.63
N SER A 101 17.13 -17.74 15.87
CA SER A 101 16.44 -18.83 16.58
C SER A 101 15.03 -19.05 16.02
N PRO A 102 14.47 -20.26 16.12
CA PRO A 102 13.09 -20.49 15.76
C PRO A 102 12.12 -19.74 16.70
N PRO A 103 10.95 -19.29 16.19
CA PRO A 103 9.91 -18.68 17.02
C PRO A 103 9.12 -19.73 17.81
N ALA A 104 8.47 -19.28 18.89
CA ALA A 104 7.27 -19.92 19.37
C ALA A 104 6.11 -19.62 18.41
N VAL A 105 5.26 -20.61 18.13
CA VAL A 105 4.15 -20.47 17.18
C VAL A 105 2.83 -20.69 17.92
N ASP A 106 1.97 -19.69 17.89
CA ASP A 106 0.59 -19.79 18.36
C ASP A 106 -0.37 -19.77 17.17
N ARG A 107 -1.44 -20.58 17.22
CA ARG A 107 -2.36 -20.76 16.09
C ARG A 107 -3.77 -20.37 16.51
N ALA A 108 -4.34 -19.38 15.83
CA ALA A 108 -5.71 -18.92 16.00
C ALA A 108 -6.50 -19.03 14.67
N PRO A 109 -7.83 -18.81 14.68
CA PRO A 109 -8.64 -18.79 13.46
C PRO A 109 -8.15 -17.79 12.40
N GLU A 110 -7.53 -16.69 12.84
CA GLU A 110 -6.98 -15.64 11.98
C GLU A 110 -5.65 -16.04 11.32
N GLY A 111 -4.96 -17.04 11.89
CA GLY A 111 -3.72 -17.64 11.37
C GLY A 111 -2.65 -17.84 12.44
N ALA A 112 -1.40 -17.97 12.02
CA ALA A 112 -0.27 -18.26 12.90
C ALA A 112 0.43 -16.98 13.37
N TYR A 113 0.68 -16.89 14.67
CA TYR A 113 1.48 -15.85 15.30
C TYR A 113 2.85 -16.40 15.63
N TYR A 114 3.90 -15.63 15.31
CA TYR A 114 5.29 -16.04 15.50
C TYR A 114 5.95 -15.10 16.50
N MET A 115 6.46 -15.66 17.59
CA MET A 115 6.91 -14.89 18.75
C MET A 115 8.31 -15.29 19.20
N TRP A 116 9.12 -14.28 19.51
CA TRP A 116 10.40 -14.40 20.20
C TRP A 116 10.31 -13.54 21.45
N SER A 117 10.23 -14.17 22.61
CA SER A 117 10.03 -13.49 23.89
C SER A 117 11.33 -13.12 24.61
N THR A 118 12.49 -13.43 24.02
CA THR A 118 13.80 -12.99 24.50
C THR A 118 14.03 -11.52 24.14
N SER A 119 14.98 -10.83 24.78
CA SER A 119 15.45 -9.52 24.26
C SER A 119 16.57 -9.76 23.23
N PRO A 120 16.46 -9.24 21.99
CA PRO A 120 15.36 -8.44 21.47
C PRO A 120 14.11 -9.29 21.16
N GLY A 121 12.95 -8.72 21.47
CA GLY A 121 11.65 -9.35 21.24
C GLY A 121 11.18 -9.12 19.81
N LEU A 122 10.50 -10.11 19.24
CA LEU A 122 9.91 -10.02 17.91
C LEU A 122 8.54 -10.70 17.90
N PHE A 123 7.58 -10.05 17.27
CA PHE A 123 6.26 -10.56 16.98
C PHE A 123 5.99 -10.39 15.48
N ILE A 124 5.56 -11.46 14.82
CA ILE A 124 5.07 -11.42 13.45
C ILE A 124 3.67 -11.99 13.44
N GLY A 125 2.72 -11.17 12.99
CA GLY A 125 1.31 -11.53 12.93
C GLY A 125 0.97 -12.46 11.75
N PRO A 126 -0.28 -12.96 11.72
CA PRO A 126 -0.76 -13.93 10.73
C PRO A 126 -0.52 -13.47 9.31
N GLY A 127 -0.10 -14.39 8.43
CA GLY A 127 0.14 -14.10 7.02
C GLY A 127 1.27 -13.08 6.80
N THR A 128 2.16 -12.90 7.79
CA THR A 128 3.16 -11.83 7.82
C THR A 128 2.52 -10.47 7.56
N GLN A 129 1.41 -10.13 8.22
CA GLN A 129 0.73 -8.86 7.99
C GLN A 129 1.28 -7.71 8.84
N HIS A 130 1.87 -8.03 9.97
CA HIS A 130 2.44 -7.06 10.89
C HIS A 130 3.73 -7.62 11.48
N VAL A 131 4.71 -6.74 11.67
CA VAL A 131 5.97 -7.05 12.33
C VAL A 131 6.15 -6.04 13.44
N ASP A 132 6.45 -6.50 14.64
CA ASP A 132 6.80 -5.65 15.78
C ASP A 132 8.05 -6.20 16.47
N TYR A 133 9.12 -5.41 16.44
CA TYR A 133 10.42 -5.72 17.03
C TYR A 133 10.72 -4.67 18.10
N SER A 134 11.19 -5.14 19.24
CA SER A 134 11.65 -4.25 20.31
C SER A 134 12.92 -4.78 20.96
N ALA A 135 13.85 -3.89 21.23
CA ALA A 135 15.04 -4.16 22.02
C ALA A 135 15.09 -3.20 23.21
N VAL A 136 15.70 -3.65 24.30
CA VAL A 136 15.93 -2.78 25.47
C VAL A 136 16.84 -1.62 25.06
N ALA A 137 16.38 -0.38 25.29
CA ALA A 137 17.14 0.83 24.97
C ALA A 137 18.28 1.04 26.01
N PRO A 138 19.57 0.92 25.65
CA PRO A 138 20.63 0.87 26.65
C PRO A 138 21.51 2.13 26.71
N THR A 139 21.02 3.32 26.31
CA THR A 139 21.94 4.48 26.19
C THR A 139 21.36 5.82 26.63
N ASN A 140 22.02 6.44 27.60
CA ASN A 140 21.92 7.88 27.91
C ASN A 140 22.82 8.74 27.00
N THR A 141 23.43 8.14 25.98
CA THR A 141 24.35 8.81 25.07
C THR A 141 23.58 9.65 24.04
N PRO A 142 23.87 10.96 23.91
CA PRO A 142 23.25 11.79 22.89
C PRO A 142 23.59 11.34 21.46
N LEU A 143 22.68 11.58 20.52
CA LEU A 143 22.89 11.34 19.10
C LEU A 143 24.03 12.24 18.56
N ALA A 144 25.15 11.63 18.19
CA ALA A 144 26.28 12.34 17.58
C ALA A 144 26.28 12.27 16.04
N SER A 145 25.80 11.16 15.47
CA SER A 145 25.80 10.96 14.01
C SER A 145 24.75 11.86 13.33
N PRO A 146 24.99 12.35 12.09
CA PRO A 146 23.99 13.12 11.37
C PRO A 146 22.77 12.26 10.96
N ASP A 147 21.60 12.89 10.84
CA ASP A 147 20.33 12.18 10.61
C ASP A 147 20.33 11.34 9.33
N ASN A 148 21.05 11.79 8.28
CA ASN A 148 21.19 11.07 7.01
C ASN A 148 21.78 9.65 7.17
N THR A 149 22.58 9.43 8.21
CA THR A 149 23.19 8.13 8.51
C THR A 149 22.12 7.17 8.97
N PHE A 150 21.27 7.61 9.89
CA PHE A 150 20.12 6.86 10.36
C PHE A 150 19.08 6.66 9.28
N VAL A 151 18.79 7.68 8.46
CA VAL A 151 17.85 7.59 7.33
C VAL A 151 18.31 6.53 6.34
N SER A 152 19.60 6.49 6.00
CA SER A 152 20.16 5.49 5.08
C SER A 152 20.08 4.08 5.66
N ALA A 153 20.44 3.92 6.94
CA ALA A 153 20.34 2.63 7.64
C ALA A 153 18.88 2.15 7.74
N GLY A 154 17.96 3.05 8.12
CA GLY A 154 16.53 2.78 8.24
C GLY A 154 15.90 2.42 6.90
N MET A 155 16.24 3.15 5.83
CA MET A 155 15.81 2.83 4.46
C MET A 155 16.31 1.43 4.05
N GLY A 156 17.60 1.13 4.27
CA GLY A 156 18.17 -0.18 3.94
C GLY A 156 17.56 -1.34 4.73
N LEU A 157 17.21 -1.12 6.01
CA LEU A 157 16.46 -2.10 6.80
C LEU A 157 15.04 -2.27 6.27
N ALA A 158 14.30 -1.17 6.11
CA ALA A 158 12.91 -1.16 5.67
C ALA A 158 12.74 -1.82 4.30
N THR A 159 13.61 -1.52 3.32
CA THR A 159 13.58 -2.15 1.99
C THR A 159 13.88 -3.65 2.05
N ARG A 160 14.74 -4.10 2.98
CA ARG A 160 14.97 -5.55 3.16
C ARG A 160 13.76 -6.24 3.78
N VAL A 161 13.00 -5.58 4.65
CA VAL A 161 11.74 -6.12 5.19
C VAL A 161 10.64 -6.07 4.12
N LEU A 162 10.47 -4.93 3.44
CA LEU A 162 9.48 -4.66 2.38
C LEU A 162 10.11 -4.63 0.98
N GLN A 163 10.54 -5.79 0.49
CA GLN A 163 11.35 -5.94 -0.73
C GLN A 163 10.72 -5.38 -2.02
N TRP A 164 9.41 -5.17 -2.04
CA TRP A 164 8.66 -4.86 -3.27
C TRP A 164 8.21 -3.40 -3.37
N TYR A 165 8.51 -2.58 -2.36
CA TYR A 165 7.90 -1.27 -2.21
C TYR A 165 8.92 -0.14 -2.29
N GLN A 166 8.51 0.94 -2.95
CA GLN A 166 9.17 2.23 -2.74
C GLN A 166 8.78 2.75 -1.37
N LEU A 167 9.74 3.37 -0.68
CA LEU A 167 9.54 3.91 0.65
C LEU A 167 9.84 5.40 0.63
N LYS A 168 8.95 6.18 1.23
CA LYS A 168 9.14 7.62 1.42
C LYS A 168 9.28 7.91 2.91
N LEU A 169 10.37 8.56 3.31
CA LEU A 169 10.48 9.11 4.66
C LEU A 169 9.47 10.23 4.82
N THR A 170 8.56 10.10 5.78
CA THR A 170 7.48 11.07 6.04
C THR A 170 7.67 11.83 7.34
N SER A 171 8.40 11.26 8.30
CA SER A 171 8.69 11.94 9.57
C SER A 171 10.01 11.49 10.18
N THR A 172 10.63 12.41 10.90
CA THR A 172 11.79 12.17 11.76
C THR A 172 11.50 12.77 13.13
N LEU A 173 11.54 11.95 14.16
CA LEU A 173 11.21 12.32 15.54
C LEU A 173 12.37 11.97 16.46
N TYR A 174 12.54 12.73 17.53
CA TYR A 174 13.69 12.63 18.43
C TYR A 174 13.25 12.41 19.87
N PHE A 175 13.96 11.54 20.59
CA PHE A 175 13.56 11.07 21.90
C PHE A 175 14.73 11.05 22.87
N ALA A 176 14.42 11.28 24.14
CA ALA A 176 15.26 10.92 25.27
C ALA A 176 14.44 9.97 26.16
N PRO A 177 14.53 8.64 25.96
CA PRO A 177 13.69 7.68 26.69
C PRO A 177 13.82 7.88 28.19
N GLN A 178 12.67 7.99 28.88
CA GLN A 178 12.61 7.88 30.34
C GLN A 178 12.09 6.49 30.70
N VAL A 179 12.28 6.08 31.96
CA VAL A 179 11.98 4.70 32.43
C VAL A 179 10.52 4.29 32.14
N THR A 180 9.59 5.23 32.07
CA THR A 180 8.16 4.95 31.86
C THR A 180 7.58 5.46 30.54
N ASP A 181 8.22 6.43 29.86
CA ASP A 181 7.56 7.16 28.77
C ASP A 181 8.51 7.59 27.64
N LEU A 182 7.93 7.73 26.44
CA LEU A 182 8.57 8.38 25.30
C LEU A 182 8.54 9.90 25.50
N ASN A 183 9.69 10.48 25.83
CA ASN A 183 9.84 11.93 25.92
C ASN A 183 10.43 12.49 24.61
N PHE A 184 9.60 13.22 23.86
CA PHE A 184 10.01 13.90 22.63
C PHE A 184 10.81 15.16 22.96
N VAL A 185 11.99 15.30 22.37
CA VAL A 185 12.92 16.38 22.67
C VAL A 185 13.53 16.96 21.39
N PRO A 186 14.13 18.16 21.43
CA PRO A 186 14.95 18.64 20.32
C PRO A 186 16.13 17.69 20.04
N ARG A 187 16.59 17.66 18.79
CA ARG A 187 17.68 16.81 18.29
C ARG A 187 18.95 16.85 19.16
N GLN A 188 19.28 18.00 19.75
CA GLN A 188 20.49 18.21 20.54
C GLN A 188 20.49 17.43 21.86
N SER A 189 19.31 17.18 22.42
CA SER A 189 19.13 16.49 23.71
C SER A 189 18.69 15.04 23.54
N ALA A 190 18.53 14.58 22.30
CA ALA A 190 18.00 13.26 21.98
C ALA A 190 19.08 12.17 22.04
N THR A 191 18.70 11.00 22.55
CA THR A 191 19.53 9.79 22.60
C THR A 191 19.05 8.73 21.62
N ALA A 192 17.85 8.92 21.05
CA ALA A 192 17.28 8.07 20.01
C ALA A 192 16.56 8.89 18.93
N ILE A 193 16.55 8.33 17.72
CA ILE A 193 15.88 8.88 16.54
C ILE A 193 14.86 7.86 16.04
N GLN A 194 13.66 8.32 15.69
CA GLN A 194 12.63 7.53 15.04
C GLN A 194 12.39 8.06 13.64
N LEU A 195 12.33 7.13 12.70
CA LEU A 195 12.08 7.36 11.29
C LEU A 195 10.76 6.71 10.96
N ILE A 196 9.88 7.46 10.28
CA ILE A 196 8.61 6.92 9.78
C ILE A 196 8.68 6.89 8.26
N PHE A 197 8.59 5.69 7.69
CA PHE A 197 8.56 5.46 6.26
C PHE A 197 7.16 5.05 5.81
N THR A 198 6.64 5.68 4.78
CA THR A 198 5.37 5.28 4.16
C THR A 198 5.65 4.46 2.91
N PRO A 199 5.17 3.21 2.84
CA PRO A 199 5.24 2.43 1.61
C PRO A 199 4.42 3.07 0.50
N GLN A 200 4.91 2.97 -0.74
CA GLN A 200 4.27 3.51 -1.91
C GLN A 200 4.10 2.46 -3.00
N LEU A 201 2.98 2.55 -3.69
CA LEU A 201 2.63 1.75 -4.86
C LEU A 201 2.31 2.69 -6.02
N SER A 202 3.12 2.65 -7.09
CA SER A 202 3.08 3.61 -8.20
C SER A 202 3.11 5.08 -7.75
N GLY A 203 3.95 5.40 -6.77
CA GLY A 203 4.10 6.76 -6.23
C GLY A 203 3.00 7.21 -5.27
N LEU A 204 1.93 6.43 -5.09
CA LEU A 204 0.86 6.71 -4.14
C LEU A 204 1.10 6.01 -2.80
N PRO A 205 0.78 6.63 -1.66
CA PRO A 205 0.83 5.97 -0.36
C PRO A 205 0.00 4.69 -0.33
N LEU A 206 0.55 3.65 0.30
CA LEU A 206 -0.15 2.42 0.64
C LEU A 206 -0.47 2.46 2.14
N ILE A 207 -1.76 2.37 2.46
CA ILE A 207 -2.27 2.45 3.83
C ILE A 207 -3.08 1.21 4.20
N ALA A 208 -3.16 0.91 5.50
CA ALA A 208 -4.01 -0.13 6.06
C ALA A 208 -4.47 0.28 7.47
N GLY A 209 -5.73 0.02 7.80
CA GLY A 209 -6.31 0.44 9.07
C GLY A 209 -6.23 1.95 9.27
N ASN A 210 -5.49 2.40 10.29
CA ASN A 210 -5.27 3.81 10.59
C ASN A 210 -4.09 4.39 9.77
N PRO A 211 -4.30 5.45 8.96
CA PRO A 211 -3.25 6.11 8.17
C PRO A 211 -2.03 6.54 8.98
N THR A 212 -2.21 6.92 10.25
CA THR A 212 -1.10 7.38 11.10
C THR A 212 -0.17 6.23 11.53
N THR A 213 -0.69 5.00 11.60
CA THR A 213 0.07 3.79 11.94
C THR A 213 0.35 2.91 10.72
N SER A 214 -0.06 3.34 9.53
CA SER A 214 0.14 2.62 8.27
C SER A 214 1.60 2.59 7.81
N GLY A 215 2.43 3.49 8.33
CA GLY A 215 3.86 3.57 8.05
C GLY A 215 4.68 2.55 8.83
N ILE A 216 5.93 2.37 8.40
CA ILE A 216 6.95 1.64 9.13
C ILE A 216 7.65 2.61 10.06
N THR A 217 7.66 2.28 11.34
CA THR A 217 8.39 3.01 12.36
C THR A 217 9.69 2.29 12.66
N ILE A 218 10.83 2.98 12.52
CA ILE A 218 12.15 2.44 12.84
C ILE A 218 12.82 3.36 13.85
N ARG A 219 13.30 2.82 14.96
CA ARG A 219 14.01 3.59 15.98
C ARG A 219 15.43 3.10 16.16
N TYR A 220 16.38 4.03 16.19
CA TYR A 220 17.79 3.77 16.47
C TYR A 220 18.25 4.54 17.70
N ASN A 221 19.20 3.97 18.45
CA ASN A 221 19.94 4.71 19.47
C ASN A 221 21.15 5.45 18.87
N ALA A 222 21.89 6.18 19.71
CA ALA A 222 23.10 6.90 19.32
C ALA A 222 24.19 6.03 18.66
N SER A 223 24.26 4.74 19.03
CA SER A 223 25.19 3.75 18.46
C SER A 223 24.66 3.08 17.18
N GLN A 224 23.59 3.60 16.58
CA GLN A 224 22.93 3.04 15.40
C GLN A 224 22.39 1.61 15.58
N SER A 225 22.24 1.16 16.84
CA SER A 225 21.60 -0.11 17.15
C SER A 225 20.09 0.03 17.03
N LEU A 226 19.45 -0.95 16.39
CA LEU A 226 18.00 -1.00 16.23
C LEU A 226 17.34 -1.18 17.60
N LEU A 227 16.45 -0.28 17.96
CA LEU A 227 15.65 -0.35 19.19
C LEU A 227 14.23 -0.81 18.92
N TYR A 228 13.68 -0.42 17.77
CA TYR A 228 12.28 -0.65 17.44
C TYR A 228 12.11 -0.75 15.93
N PHE A 229 11.32 -1.72 15.49
CA PHE A 229 10.78 -1.77 14.13
C PHE A 229 9.33 -2.20 14.24
N SER A 230 8.39 -1.39 13.75
CA SER A 230 7.00 -1.83 13.65
C SER A 230 6.33 -1.32 12.38
N GLY A 231 5.48 -2.14 11.79
CA GLY A 231 4.68 -1.72 10.66
C GLY A 231 3.95 -2.88 10.00
N TYR A 232 3.07 -2.54 9.07
CA TYR A 232 2.42 -3.52 8.21
C TYR A 232 3.37 -4.05 7.14
N THR A 233 3.27 -5.34 6.89
CA THR A 233 3.95 -6.03 5.79
C THR A 233 2.90 -6.42 4.76
N TYR A 234 3.06 -5.89 3.55
CA TYR A 234 2.09 -6.02 2.48
C TYR A 234 2.52 -7.13 1.50
N PRO A 235 1.59 -7.88 0.90
CA PRO A 235 1.93 -8.90 -0.11
C PRO A 235 2.56 -8.26 -1.34
N LYS A 236 3.22 -9.01 -2.21
CA LYS A 236 3.68 -8.43 -3.48
C LYS A 236 2.48 -8.07 -4.36
N PHE A 237 2.44 -6.86 -4.92
CA PHE A 237 1.43 -6.45 -5.90
C PHE A 237 1.99 -6.47 -7.32
N VAL A 238 1.21 -7.00 -8.25
CA VAL A 238 1.53 -6.98 -9.69
C VAL A 238 0.48 -6.17 -10.43
N ALA A 239 0.93 -5.20 -11.22
CA ALA A 239 0.03 -4.38 -12.03
C ALA A 239 -0.57 -5.22 -13.17
N SER A 240 -1.88 -5.11 -13.36
CA SER A 240 -2.64 -5.88 -14.37
C SER A 240 -3.39 -5.00 -15.38
N GLY A 241 -3.33 -3.68 -15.21
CA GLY A 241 -3.98 -2.71 -16.10
C GLY A 241 -4.15 -1.36 -15.43
N ALA A 242 -5.05 -0.54 -15.98
CA ALA A 242 -5.51 0.70 -15.37
C ALA A 242 -7.02 0.83 -15.48
N THR A 243 -7.62 1.57 -14.58
CA THR A 243 -9.08 1.71 -14.45
C THR A 243 -9.42 3.15 -14.10
N PRO A 244 -10.55 3.69 -14.60
CA PRO A 244 -10.98 5.03 -14.25
C PRO A 244 -11.29 5.15 -12.75
N ILE A 245 -11.04 6.34 -12.20
CA ILE A 245 -11.46 6.74 -10.86
C ILE A 245 -12.38 7.95 -10.95
N ILE A 246 -13.20 8.17 -9.91
CA ILE A 246 -14.05 9.37 -9.83
C ILE A 246 -13.22 10.65 -9.72
N SER A 247 -13.84 11.77 -10.07
CA SER A 247 -13.24 13.10 -9.88
C SER A 247 -13.14 13.46 -8.39
N LEU A 248 -12.26 14.42 -8.04
CA LEU A 248 -12.21 14.99 -6.70
C LEU A 248 -13.55 15.63 -6.31
N GLU A 249 -14.25 16.24 -7.27
CA GLU A 249 -15.57 16.85 -7.05
C GLU A 249 -16.60 15.78 -6.64
N ASP A 250 -16.65 14.65 -7.35
CA ASP A 250 -17.57 13.56 -7.02
C ASP A 250 -17.21 12.89 -5.69
N ALA A 251 -15.91 12.73 -5.40
CA ALA A 251 -15.44 12.26 -4.10
C ALA A 251 -15.86 13.23 -2.98
N GLY A 252 -15.77 14.54 -3.22
CA GLY A 252 -16.25 15.58 -2.30
C GLY A 252 -17.76 15.52 -2.08
N ARG A 253 -18.55 15.34 -3.15
CA ARG A 253 -20.01 15.13 -3.03
C ARG A 253 -20.35 13.89 -2.20
N ARG A 254 -19.60 12.79 -2.38
CA ARG A 254 -19.76 11.57 -1.56
C ARG A 254 -19.44 11.85 -0.09
N LEU A 255 -18.36 12.57 0.21
CA LEU A 255 -18.00 12.96 1.57
C LEU A 255 -19.11 13.79 2.24
N LEU A 256 -19.60 14.83 1.55
CA LEU A 256 -20.68 15.70 2.03
C LEU A 256 -22.01 14.94 2.22
N SER A 257 -22.19 13.82 1.51
CA SER A 257 -23.35 12.92 1.63
C SER A 257 -23.15 11.80 2.67
N ASN A 258 -22.17 11.94 3.58
CA ASN A 258 -21.82 10.96 4.62
C ASN A 258 -21.41 9.57 4.09
N GLN A 259 -20.80 9.51 2.89
CA GLN A 259 -20.27 8.26 2.32
C GLN A 259 -18.74 8.11 2.53
N GLY A 260 -18.18 8.85 3.49
CA GLY A 260 -16.79 8.70 3.92
C GLY A 260 -16.66 7.85 5.18
N THR A 261 -15.50 7.26 5.39
CA THR A 261 -15.16 6.55 6.63
C THR A 261 -13.95 7.20 7.30
N ILE A 262 -14.11 7.57 8.56
CA ILE A 262 -13.01 8.14 9.35
C ILE A 262 -12.01 7.03 9.64
N LEU A 263 -10.76 7.24 9.23
CA LEU A 263 -9.68 6.31 9.51
C LEU A 263 -8.78 6.77 10.66
N SER A 264 -8.77 8.07 10.95
CA SER A 264 -7.96 8.63 12.02
C SER A 264 -8.59 9.88 12.61
N LEU A 265 -8.47 10.00 13.94
CA LEU A 265 -8.82 11.17 14.73
C LEU A 265 -7.66 11.45 15.68
N SER A 266 -7.16 12.68 15.69
CA SER A 266 -6.07 13.06 16.59
C SER A 266 -6.28 14.47 17.13
N SER A 267 -6.08 14.65 18.42
CA SER A 267 -6.10 15.96 19.08
C SER A 267 -4.80 16.14 19.85
N ALA A 268 -4.11 17.25 19.62
CA ALA A 268 -2.88 17.54 20.34
C ALA A 268 -3.20 17.73 21.84
N ALA A 269 -2.54 16.96 22.70
CA ALA A 269 -2.70 17.00 24.16
C ALA A 269 -4.09 16.62 24.69
N ASP A 270 -4.79 15.66 24.06
CA ASP A 270 -6.03 15.07 24.60
C ASP A 270 -5.80 13.69 25.22
N ILE A 271 -6.26 13.53 26.47
CA ILE A 271 -6.28 12.24 27.18
C ILE A 271 -7.19 11.22 26.49
N ASN A 272 -8.17 11.71 25.71
CA ASN A 272 -9.08 10.90 24.90
C ASN A 272 -8.49 10.47 23.55
N ALA A 273 -7.23 10.80 23.23
CA ALA A 273 -6.57 10.32 22.01
C ALA A 273 -6.55 8.79 21.88
N HIS A 274 -6.75 8.07 22.99
CA HIS A 274 -6.82 6.60 23.03
C HIS A 274 -8.24 6.02 22.87
N ASP A 275 -9.29 6.83 22.99
CA ASP A 275 -10.68 6.40 22.78
C ASP A 275 -11.46 7.45 21.98
N THR A 276 -11.36 7.34 20.66
CA THR A 276 -11.93 8.28 19.67
C THR A 276 -13.47 8.33 19.66
N LYS A 277 -14.13 7.50 20.47
CA LYS A 277 -15.60 7.33 20.53
C LYS A 277 -16.32 8.45 21.29
N TRP A 278 -15.57 9.33 21.97
CA TRP A 278 -16.11 10.37 22.85
C TRP A 278 -16.17 11.76 22.24
N TYR A 279 -15.59 11.96 21.05
CA TYR A 279 -15.62 13.27 20.41
C TYR A 279 -17.02 13.64 19.94
N GLN A 280 -17.44 14.87 20.19
CA GLN A 280 -18.67 15.43 19.61
C GLN A 280 -18.30 16.55 18.65
N PHE A 281 -18.28 16.24 17.36
CA PHE A 281 -17.77 17.19 16.40
C PHE A 281 -18.73 18.34 16.13
N SER A 282 -18.15 19.53 15.99
CA SER A 282 -18.67 20.60 15.15
C SER A 282 -18.50 20.25 13.66
N LEU A 283 -18.87 21.19 12.79
CA LEU A 283 -18.64 21.08 11.36
C LEU A 283 -17.13 20.95 11.08
N ALA A 284 -16.73 19.85 10.43
CA ALA A 284 -15.34 19.64 10.03
C ALA A 284 -15.05 20.42 8.74
N THR A 285 -13.93 21.14 8.70
CA THR A 285 -13.45 21.81 7.49
C THR A 285 -12.31 21.00 6.88
N VAL A 286 -12.54 20.50 5.67
CA VAL A 286 -11.53 19.77 4.89
C VAL A 286 -10.61 20.79 4.21
N SER A 287 -9.30 20.65 4.43
CA SER A 287 -8.28 21.56 3.89
C SER A 287 -7.38 20.89 2.86
N ARG A 288 -7.36 19.57 2.81
CA ARG A 288 -6.50 18.79 1.92
C ARG A 288 -7.18 17.51 1.47
N ALA A 289 -6.88 17.10 0.24
CA ALA A 289 -7.17 15.77 -0.26
C ALA A 289 -5.87 15.13 -0.78
N ASP A 290 -5.73 13.81 -0.63
CA ASP A 290 -4.67 13.01 -1.22
C ASP A 290 -5.28 11.74 -1.85
N LEU A 291 -4.56 11.12 -2.77
CA LEU A 291 -4.92 9.83 -3.36
C LEU A 291 -4.01 8.75 -2.80
N ALA A 292 -4.58 7.61 -2.39
CA ALA A 292 -3.86 6.51 -1.78
C ALA A 292 -4.44 5.15 -2.22
N TYR A 293 -3.67 4.09 -2.01
CA TYR A 293 -4.18 2.73 -2.01
C TYR A 293 -4.44 2.26 -0.59
N TYR A 294 -5.63 1.75 -0.33
CA TYR A 294 -6.02 1.14 0.93
C TYR A 294 -6.05 -0.39 0.78
N TYR A 295 -5.32 -1.09 1.64
CA TYR A 295 -5.31 -2.55 1.68
C TYR A 295 -6.09 -3.07 2.89
N ASP A 296 -7.17 -3.79 2.62
CA ASP A 296 -7.90 -4.58 3.62
C ASP A 296 -7.25 -5.96 3.73
N PHE A 297 -6.58 -6.22 4.84
CA PHE A 297 -5.93 -7.50 5.12
C PHE A 297 -6.93 -8.66 5.31
N ALA A 298 -8.11 -8.39 5.87
CA ALA A 298 -9.13 -9.41 6.10
C ALA A 298 -9.76 -9.87 4.78
N LYS A 299 -10.04 -8.94 3.87
CA LYS A 299 -10.58 -9.24 2.53
C LYS A 299 -9.50 -9.50 1.47
N LYS A 300 -8.22 -9.30 1.83
CA LYS A 300 -7.06 -9.37 0.93
C LYS A 300 -7.25 -8.49 -0.31
N GLN A 301 -7.79 -7.29 -0.10
CA GLN A 301 -8.31 -6.44 -1.15
C GLN A 301 -7.61 -5.08 -1.17
N LEU A 302 -7.16 -4.65 -2.35
CA LEU A 302 -6.60 -3.32 -2.56
C LEU A 302 -7.60 -2.43 -3.30
N SER A 303 -7.84 -1.23 -2.78
CA SER A 303 -8.77 -0.26 -3.36
C SER A 303 -8.17 1.14 -3.34
N PRO A 304 -8.30 1.94 -4.41
CA PRO A 304 -7.90 3.33 -4.34
C PRO A 304 -8.93 4.16 -3.59
N VAL A 305 -8.43 5.13 -2.83
CA VAL A 305 -9.24 5.99 -1.97
C VAL A 305 -8.73 7.43 -2.05
N PHE A 306 -9.66 8.37 -1.95
CA PHE A 306 -9.34 9.75 -1.60
C PHE A 306 -9.27 9.86 -0.07
N LEU A 307 -8.19 10.42 0.44
CA LEU A 307 -8.02 10.76 1.84
C LEU A 307 -8.27 12.25 2.00
N PHE A 308 -9.32 12.61 2.71
CA PHE A 308 -9.64 13.99 3.06
C PHE A 308 -9.11 14.27 4.46
N THR A 309 -8.20 15.23 4.57
CA THR A 309 -7.69 15.73 5.85
C THR A 309 -8.38 17.04 6.19
N GLY A 310 -8.93 17.11 7.40
CA GLY A 310 -9.61 18.28 7.90
C GLY A 310 -9.42 18.44 9.40
N ALA A 311 -10.11 19.42 9.95
CA ALA A 311 -10.15 19.66 11.39
C ALA A 311 -11.57 20.02 11.82
N ALA A 312 -11.94 19.60 13.03
CA ALA A 312 -13.17 19.97 13.70
C ALA A 312 -12.88 20.37 15.14
N ILE A 313 -13.73 21.21 15.72
CA ILE A 313 -13.69 21.45 17.18
C ILE A 313 -14.58 20.43 17.86
N ASP A 314 -14.05 19.72 18.85
CA ASP A 314 -14.86 18.92 19.77
C ASP A 314 -15.68 19.85 20.68
N LYS A 315 -17.00 19.70 20.63
CA LYS A 315 -17.96 20.51 21.40
C LYS A 315 -17.83 20.30 22.90
N THR A 316 -17.31 19.16 23.33
CA THR A 316 -17.19 18.82 24.75
C THR A 316 -15.95 19.47 25.36
N THR A 317 -14.80 19.34 24.71
CA THR A 317 -13.52 19.82 25.24
C THR A 317 -13.08 21.18 24.68
N GLY A 318 -13.69 21.64 23.59
CA GLY A 318 -13.26 22.83 22.85
C GLY A 318 -11.95 22.66 22.07
N LYS A 319 -11.36 21.45 22.08
CA LYS A 319 -10.09 21.18 21.39
C LYS A 319 -10.29 20.91 19.92
N GLN A 320 -9.27 21.24 19.13
CA GLN A 320 -9.21 20.87 17.73
C GLN A 320 -8.87 19.38 17.60
N VAL A 321 -9.68 18.68 16.81
CA VAL A 321 -9.46 17.29 16.41
C VAL A 321 -9.22 17.29 14.91
N ASP A 322 -8.03 16.85 14.52
CA ASP A 322 -7.68 16.58 13.14
C ASP A 322 -8.32 15.27 12.71
N THR A 323 -8.89 15.26 11.50
CA THR A 323 -9.63 14.12 10.96
C THR A 323 -9.00 13.68 9.65
N THR A 324 -8.92 12.37 9.44
CA THR A 324 -8.60 11.79 8.13
C THR A 324 -9.70 10.82 7.73
N THR A 325 -10.38 11.16 6.64
CA THR A 325 -11.57 10.44 6.17
C THR A 325 -11.34 9.90 4.78
N ALA A 326 -11.51 8.60 4.61
CA ALA A 326 -11.38 7.94 3.32
C ALA A 326 -12.72 7.89 2.59
N VAL A 327 -12.68 8.16 1.28
CA VAL A 327 -13.79 7.98 0.36
C VAL A 327 -13.31 7.09 -0.78
N SER A 328 -14.14 6.14 -1.20
CA SER A 328 -13.83 5.29 -2.35
C SER A 328 -13.59 6.12 -3.61
N ALA A 329 -12.45 5.90 -4.26
CA ALA A 329 -12.16 6.50 -5.56
C ALA A 329 -12.76 5.69 -6.73
N VAL A 330 -13.39 4.55 -6.43
CA VAL A 330 -14.02 3.68 -7.42
C VAL A 330 -15.33 4.33 -7.93
N PRO A 331 -15.58 4.33 -9.27
CA PRO A 331 -16.82 4.80 -9.88
C PRO A 331 -18.09 4.29 -9.22
#